data_AF-A0A528V0I8-F1
#
_entry.id   AF-A0A528V0I8-F1
#
_cell.length_a   1.000
_cell.length_b   1.000
_cell.length_c   1.000
_cell.angle_alpha   90.00
_cell.angle_beta   90.00
_cell.angle_gamma   90.00
#
_symmetry.space_group_name_H-M   'P 1'
#
loop_
_entity.id
_entity.type
_entity.pdbx_description
1 polymer ?
#
loop_
_entity_poly.entity_id
_entity_poly.type
_entity_poly.pdbx_seq_one_letter_code
_entity_poly.pdbx_strand_id
1 'polypeptide(L)'
;PPASLHQRFEITTRSVDGFPVYEIAPKTGERKRILYLHGGAYVFQITSYHWGLIADMADRLGFGITVPIYPIAPEHDFHAMFG
;
A
#
# COMPACT_ATOMS: atom_id res chain seq x y z
N PRO A 1 1.44 -2.72 7.32
CA PRO A 1 1.04 -4.10 6.92
C PRO A 1 1.09 -5.04 8.13
N PRO A 2 0.17 -6.01 8.26
CA PRO A 2 0.25 -7.02 9.31
C PRO A 2 1.51 -7.88 9.19
N ALA A 3 2.10 -8.29 10.32
CA ALA A 3 3.35 -9.05 10.36
C ALA A 3 3.29 -10.36 9.55
N SER A 4 2.11 -10.99 9.45
CA SER A 4 1.90 -12.22 8.68
C SER A 4 2.20 -12.06 7.18
N LEU A 5 2.08 -10.86 6.62
CA LEU A 5 2.36 -10.62 5.20
C LEU A 5 3.86 -10.71 4.90
N HIS A 6 4.75 -10.42 5.87
CA HIS A 6 6.20 -10.52 5.69
C HIS A 6 6.69 -11.96 5.50
N GLN A 7 5.91 -12.96 5.90
CA GLN A 7 6.24 -14.36 5.65
C GLN A 7 5.99 -14.74 4.19
N ARG A 8 4.96 -14.13 3.58
CA ARG A 8 4.48 -14.42 2.21
C ARG A 8 5.22 -13.60 1.16
N PHE A 9 5.44 -12.32 1.44
CA PHE A 9 5.95 -11.35 0.47
C PHE A 9 7.27 -10.73 0.92
N GLU A 10 8.04 -10.26 -0.06
CA GLU A 10 9.09 -9.28 0.20
C GLU A 10 8.42 -7.92 0.37
N ILE A 11 8.61 -7.30 1.53
CA ILE A 11 8.00 -6.01 1.86
C ILE A 11 9.12 -5.04 2.19
N THR A 12 9.20 -3.96 1.42
CA THR A 12 10.06 -2.82 1.73
C THR A 12 9.20 -1.59 2.00
N THR A 13 9.75 -0.62 2.71
CA THR A 13 9.08 0.65 2.99
C THR A 13 10.04 1.77 2.62
N ARG A 14 9.51 2.80 1.96
CA ARG A 14 10.20 4.05 1.71
C ARG A 14 9.29 5.21 2.11
N SER A 15 9.85 6.40 2.24
CA SER A 15 9.09 7.63 2.45
C SER A 15 9.00 8.43 1.15
N VAL A 16 7.85 9.04 0.89
CA VAL A 16 7.61 10.03 -0.17
C VAL A 16 6.91 11.21 0.48
N ASP A 17 7.53 12.39 0.41
CA ASP A 17 7.01 13.63 1.00
C ASP A 17 6.62 13.49 2.47
N GLY A 18 7.36 12.67 3.22
CA GLY A 18 7.13 12.39 4.64
C GLY A 18 6.15 11.24 4.92
N PHE A 19 5.49 10.69 3.90
CA PHE A 19 4.49 9.64 4.05
C PHE A 19 5.04 8.25 3.65
N PRO A 20 4.70 7.18 4.40
CA PRO A 20 5.21 5.87 4.10
C PRO A 20 4.54 5.27 2.85
N VAL A 21 5.35 4.66 2.01
CA VAL A 21 4.94 3.86 0.86
C VAL A 21 5.46 2.45 1.07
N TYR A 22 4.55 1.48 1.12
CA TYR A 22 4.89 0.07 1.20
C TYR A 22 4.98 -0.52 -0.20
N GLU A 23 6.07 -1.22 -0.48
CA GLU A 23 6.27 -1.97 -1.71
C GLU A 23 6.17 -3.46 -1.34
N ILE A 24 5.15 -4.13 -1.86
CA ILE A 24 4.89 -5.55 -1.65
C ILE A 24 5.24 -6.27 -2.93
N ALA A 25 6.21 -7.17 -2.89
CA ALA A 25 6.63 -7.96 -4.04
C ALA A 25 6.39 -9.45 -3.76
N PRO A 26 5.78 -10.20 -4.69
CA PRO A 26 5.80 -11.64 -4.63
C PRO A 26 7.25 -12.12 -4.82
N LYS A 27 7.64 -13.17 -4.09
CA LYS A 27 9.02 -13.74 -4.15
C LYS A 27 9.38 -14.27 -5.53
N THR A 28 8.36 -14.66 -6.29
CA THR A 28 8.44 -15.12 -7.67
C THR A 28 7.26 -14.51 -8.44
N GLY A 29 7.45 -14.12 -9.71
CA GLY A 29 6.36 -13.51 -10.47
C GLY A 29 6.81 -12.55 -11.57
N GLU A 30 5.84 -11.84 -12.14
CA GLU A 30 6.07 -10.86 -13.21
C GLU A 30 6.56 -9.51 -12.66
N ARG A 31 7.23 -8.72 -13.50
CA ARG A 31 7.64 -7.34 -13.15
C ARG A 31 6.49 -6.31 -13.24
N LYS A 32 5.24 -6.76 -13.37
CA LYS A 32 4.06 -5.88 -13.39
C LYS A 32 3.71 -5.42 -11.98
N ARG A 33 3.06 -4.26 -11.90
CA ARG A 33 2.76 -3.60 -10.63
C ARG A 33 1.38 -2.94 -10.60
N ILE A 34 0.75 -2.99 -9.44
CA ILE A 34 -0.50 -2.31 -9.12
C ILE A 34 -0.20 -1.17 -8.13
N LEU A 35 -0.74 0.02 -8.39
CA LEU A 35 -0.83 1.10 -7.40
C LEU A 35 -2.16 0.94 -6.66
N TYR A 36 -2.11 0.70 -5.35
CA TYR A 36 -3.30 0.52 -4.52
C TYR A 36 -3.49 1.72 -3.60
N LEU A 37 -4.55 2.49 -3.84
CA LEU A 37 -5.01 3.55 -2.94
C LEU A 37 -6.12 2.98 -2.07
N HIS A 38 -5.92 2.98 -0.76
CA HIS A 38 -6.92 2.42 0.16
C HIS A 38 -8.19 3.28 0.19
N GLY A 39 -9.30 2.68 0.63
CA GLY A 39 -10.53 3.42 0.89
C GLY A 39 -10.44 4.21 2.20
N GLY A 40 -11.57 4.81 2.59
CA GLY A 40 -11.64 5.59 3.83
C GLY A 40 -11.94 7.08 3.63
N ALA A 41 -12.46 7.46 2.45
CA ALA A 41 -12.93 8.81 2.15
C ALA A 41 -11.92 9.93 2.45
N TYR A 42 -10.61 9.64 2.32
CA TYR A 42 -9.50 10.54 2.64
C TYR A 42 -9.42 11.01 4.10
N VAL A 43 -10.17 10.39 5.01
CA VAL A 43 -10.20 10.73 6.45
C VAL A 43 -9.86 9.54 7.35
N PHE A 44 -9.88 8.32 6.81
CA PHE A 44 -9.56 7.11 7.57
C PHE A 44 -8.29 6.43 7.07
N GLN A 45 -7.52 5.92 8.03
CA GLN A 45 -6.33 5.13 7.80
C GLN A 45 -6.65 3.77 7.16
N ILE A 46 -5.67 3.21 6.48
CA ILE A 46 -5.73 1.84 5.96
C ILE A 46 -6.02 0.83 7.08
N THR A 47 -6.83 -0.19 6.79
CA THR A 47 -7.25 -1.22 7.76
C THR A 47 -6.73 -2.61 7.39
N SER A 48 -6.84 -3.56 8.32
CA SER A 48 -6.50 -4.97 8.09
C SER A 48 -7.26 -5.60 6.91
N TYR A 49 -8.50 -5.20 6.66
CA TYR A 49 -9.28 -5.68 5.52
C TYR A 49 -8.65 -5.29 4.18
N HIS A 50 -8.16 -4.06 4.06
CA HIS A 50 -7.43 -3.61 2.88
C HIS A 50 -6.14 -4.42 2.68
N TRP A 51 -5.39 -4.67 3.75
CA TRP A 51 -4.19 -5.52 3.68
C TRP A 51 -4.50 -6.96 3.25
N GLY A 52 -5.64 -7.52 3.65
CA GLY A 52 -6.12 -8.82 3.17
C GLY A 52 -6.35 -8.83 1.65
N LEU A 53 -7.03 -7.82 1.13
CA LEU A 53 -7.27 -7.68 -0.32
C LEU A 53 -5.96 -7.48 -1.10
N ILE A 54 -5.05 -6.65 -0.59
CA ILE A 54 -3.72 -6.45 -1.16
C ILE A 54 -2.97 -7.80 -1.26
N ALA A 55 -2.98 -8.60 -0.19
CA ALA A 55 -2.35 -9.91 -0.19
C ALA A 55 -3.00 -10.88 -1.20
N ASP A 56 -4.33 -10.90 -1.30
CA ASP A 56 -5.06 -11.74 -2.27
C ASP A 56 -4.69 -11.37 -3.71
N MET A 57 -4.63 -10.08 -4.03
CA MET A 57 -4.23 -9.60 -5.36
C MET A 57 -2.77 -9.95 -5.68
N ALA A 58 -1.84 -9.74 -4.73
CA ALA A 58 -0.44 -10.04 -4.93
C ALA A 58 -0.21 -11.53 -5.22
N ASP A 59 -0.86 -12.42 -4.46
CA ASP A 59 -0.73 -13.87 -4.65
C ASP A 59 -1.39 -14.36 -5.94
N ARG A 60 -2.62 -13.90 -6.24
CA ARG A 60 -3.38 -14.43 -7.38
C ARG A 60 -2.90 -13.92 -8.72
N LEU A 61 -2.38 -12.69 -8.75
CA LEU A 61 -1.89 -12.06 -9.98
C LEU A 61 -0.38 -12.21 -10.16
N GLY A 62 0.37 -12.48 -9.07
CA GLY A 62 1.83 -12.53 -9.11
C GLY A 62 2.45 -11.17 -9.45
N PHE A 63 1.77 -10.07 -9.14
CA PHE A 63 2.22 -8.70 -9.39
C PHE A 63 2.69 -8.03 -8.10
N GLY A 64 3.66 -7.13 -8.21
CA GLY A 64 4.00 -6.24 -7.11
C GLY A 64 2.88 -5.23 -6.83
N ILE A 65 2.76 -4.76 -5.60
CA ILE A 65 1.78 -3.75 -5.19
C ILE A 65 2.48 -2.63 -4.43
N THR A 66 2.29 -1.40 -4.91
CA THR A 66 2.72 -0.19 -4.21
C THR A 66 1.54 0.39 -3.46
N VAL A 67 1.70 0.61 -2.15
CA VAL A 67 0.65 1.06 -1.23
C VAL A 67 1.12 2.32 -0.52
N PRO A 68 0.83 3.51 -1.06
CA PRO A 68 1.03 4.77 -0.36
C PRO A 68 0.06 4.91 0.81
N ILE A 69 0.56 5.29 1.98
CA ILE A 69 -0.26 5.77 3.09
C ILE A 69 -0.36 7.28 2.95
N TYR A 70 -1.27 7.71 2.07
CA TYR A 70 -1.43 9.11 1.70
C TYR A 70 -1.91 9.96 2.90
N PRO A 71 -1.64 11.28 2.91
CA PRO A 71 -2.12 12.19 3.95
C PRO A 71 -3.65 12.16 4.10
N ILE A 72 -4.15 12.23 5.33
CA ILE A 72 -5.59 12.26 5.61
C ILE A 72 -6.03 13.62 6.16
N ALA A 73 -7.29 13.94 5.90
CA ALA A 73 -7.98 15.05 6.51
C ALA A 73 -8.46 14.70 7.93
N PRO A 74 -8.60 15.71 8.82
CA PRO A 74 -8.43 17.14 8.56
C PRO A 74 -6.99 17.65 8.65
N GLU A 75 -6.03 16.83 9.06
CA GLU A 75 -4.64 17.25 9.27
C GLU A 75 -3.96 17.72 7.97
N HIS A 76 -4.42 17.17 6.85
CA HIS A 76 -3.99 17.54 5.51
C HIS A 76 -5.19 17.73 4.59
N ASP A 77 -5.10 18.67 3.66
CA ASP A 77 -6.09 18.85 2.60
C ASP A 77 -5.54 18.35 1.25
N PHE A 78 -6.30 18.59 0.18
CA PHE A 78 -5.92 18.13 -1.15
C PHE A 78 -4.59 18.72 -1.64
N HIS A 79 -4.14 19.89 -1.15
CA HIS A 79 -2.88 20.49 -1.59
C HIS A 79 -1.67 19.62 -1.22
N ALA A 80 -1.75 18.88 -0.11
CA ALA A 80 -0.69 17.94 0.29
C ALA A 80 -0.50 16.78 -0.71
N MET A 81 -1.44 16.57 -1.64
CA MET A 81 -1.36 15.51 -2.66
C MET A 81 -0.66 15.94 -3.94
N PHE A 82 -0.48 17.26 -4.18
CA PHE A 82 -0.02 17.77 -5.48
C PHE A 82 1.44 18.19 -5.54
N GLY A 83 2.10 18.42 -4.39
CA GLY A 83 3.51 18.85 -4.34
C GLY A 83 3.74 20.26 -4.84
#